data_AF-A0A0T6BB85-F1
#
_entry.id   AF-A0A0T6BB85-F1
#
_cell.length_a   1.000
_cell.length_b   1.000
_cell.length_c   1.000
_cell.angle_alpha   90.00
_cell.angle_beta   90.00
_cell.angle_gamma   90.00
#
_symmetry.space_group_name_H-M   'P 1'
#
loop_
_entity.id
_entity.type
_entity.pdbx_description
1 polymer ?
#
loop_
_entity_poly.entity_id
_entity_poly.type
_entity_poly.pdbx_seq_one_letter_code
_entity_poly.pdbx_strand_id
1 'polypeptide(L)'
;LPFVIDMILTGYVTIAAIFAVISVSNCANILMVTMGGTKSHKIPFWELARGLIPRGHNITFVSAFPQDFIMDGLEEITPTGLVFYVKNFTNWDLLGARMRGEEPVHPLDMLRYPYEACDILFSDGEMKEFLQSGHAFDLAILDGAFPECALGLIYHFKIPFMYINTVGFYTGSLSTAGNPAPYSVTPFLARPFTDNMNLIERVMNSVWHVSANLMHIVMVRVFLHGVLKKHFGNDIPHPYELSKNVSFILQNAHATITYARPYLPNVAEVACIHCKAPKPLPPV
;
A
#
# COMPACT_ATOMS: atom_id res chain seq x y z
N LEU A 1 -35.22 -32.26 34.11
CA LEU A 1 -34.90 -32.47 32.68
C LEU A 1 -35.33 -31.29 31.79
N PRO A 2 -36.62 -30.88 31.74
CA PRO A 2 -37.07 -29.85 30.78
C PRO A 2 -36.45 -28.46 31.03
N PHE A 3 -36.29 -28.08 32.31
CA PHE A 3 -35.67 -26.81 32.69
C PHE A 3 -34.20 -26.65 32.24
N VAL A 4 -33.46 -27.76 32.20
CA VAL A 4 -32.05 -27.77 31.77
C VAL A 4 -31.95 -27.65 30.25
N ILE A 5 -32.91 -28.25 29.52
CA ILE A 5 -32.98 -28.18 28.06
C ILE A 5 -33.34 -26.75 27.61
N ASP A 6 -34.32 -26.11 28.26
CA ASP A 6 -34.70 -24.72 27.95
C ASP A 6 -33.56 -23.73 28.18
N MET A 7 -32.80 -23.90 29.27
CA MET A 7 -31.64 -23.06 29.59
C MET A 7 -30.51 -23.22 28.56
N ILE A 8 -30.27 -24.45 28.09
CA ILE A 8 -29.29 -24.72 27.04
C ILE A 8 -29.76 -24.13 25.70
N LEU A 9 -31.05 -24.26 25.36
CA LEU A 9 -31.62 -23.72 24.13
C LEU A 9 -31.57 -22.19 24.09
N THR A 10 -31.90 -21.52 25.21
CA THR A 10 -31.76 -20.05 25.33
C THR A 10 -30.32 -19.59 25.21
N GLY A 11 -29.36 -20.36 25.75
CA GLY A 11 -27.93 -20.11 25.56
C GLY A 11 -27.51 -20.16 24.09
N TYR A 12 -27.94 -21.19 23.34
CA TYR A 12 -27.62 -21.27 21.91
C TYR A 12 -28.28 -20.18 21.08
N VAL A 13 -29.53 -19.82 21.38
CA VAL A 13 -30.25 -18.74 20.69
C VAL A 13 -29.61 -17.37 20.95
N THR A 14 -29.17 -17.10 22.19
CA THR A 14 -28.46 -15.85 22.51
C THR A 14 -27.09 -15.79 21.83
N ILE A 15 -26.33 -16.89 21.82
CA ILE A 15 -25.06 -16.97 21.10
C ILE A 15 -25.26 -16.74 19.59
N ALA A 16 -26.26 -17.40 18.99
CA ALA A 16 -26.58 -17.23 17.57
C ALA A 16 -27.04 -15.79 17.25
N ALA A 17 -27.82 -15.17 18.14
CA ALA A 17 -28.24 -13.78 17.99
C ALA A 17 -27.05 -12.81 18.09
N ILE A 18 -26.09 -13.05 18.99
CA ILE A 18 -24.86 -12.26 19.08
C ILE A 18 -24.03 -12.38 17.80
N PHE A 19 -23.83 -13.59 17.28
CA PHE A 19 -23.12 -13.80 16.00
C PHE A 19 -23.86 -13.17 14.82
N ALA A 20 -25.20 -13.24 14.81
CA ALA A 20 -26.01 -12.57 13.80
C ALA A 20 -25.81 -11.05 13.88
N VAL A 21 -25.91 -10.43 15.07
CA VAL A 21 -25.72 -8.98 15.26
C VAL A 21 -24.30 -8.54 14.84
N ILE A 22 -23.26 -9.28 15.21
CA ILE A 22 -21.87 -9.00 14.79
C ILE A 22 -21.73 -9.07 13.27
N SER A 23 -22.43 -9.99 12.60
CA SER A 23 -22.40 -10.11 11.14
C SER A 23 -23.09 -8.97 10.40
N VAL A 24 -24.00 -8.23 11.06
CA VAL A 24 -24.69 -7.06 10.49
C VAL A 24 -24.08 -5.72 10.92
N SER A 25 -23.11 -5.70 11.85
CA SER A 25 -22.66 -4.47 12.51
C SER A 25 -21.21 -4.03 12.22
N ASN A 26 -20.46 -4.71 11.35
CA ASN A 26 -19.07 -4.32 11.07
C ASN A 26 -18.99 -3.25 9.98
N CYS A 27 -19.54 -2.07 10.27
CA CYS A 27 -19.23 -0.85 9.53
C CYS A 27 -17.95 -0.26 10.12
N ALA A 28 -16.89 -0.17 9.31
CA ALA A 28 -15.59 0.36 9.75
C ALA A 28 -15.24 1.59 8.92
N ASN A 29 -14.61 2.58 9.55
CA ASN A 29 -14.02 3.73 8.87
C ASN A 29 -12.58 3.38 8.50
N ILE A 30 -12.28 3.28 7.21
CA ILE A 30 -11.00 2.79 6.70
C ILE A 30 -10.27 3.94 6.00
N LEU A 31 -9.05 4.20 6.46
CA LEU A 31 -8.15 5.16 5.83
C LEU A 31 -7.30 4.46 4.77
N MET A 32 -7.46 4.84 3.51
CA MET A 32 -6.59 4.43 2.41
C MET A 32 -5.57 5.52 2.11
N VAL A 33 -4.32 5.15 1.82
CA VAL A 33 -3.26 6.12 1.50
C VAL A 33 -2.34 5.61 0.40
N THR A 34 -2.14 6.41 -0.64
CA THR A 34 -1.04 6.22 -1.60
C THR A 34 -0.28 7.53 -1.82
N MET A 35 1.04 7.46 -1.82
CA MET A 35 1.94 8.62 -1.97
C MET A 35 2.24 8.99 -3.43
N GLY A 36 1.52 8.38 -4.39
CA GLY A 36 1.66 8.69 -5.80
C GLY A 36 2.63 7.78 -6.56
N GLY A 37 3.40 8.36 -7.48
CA GLY A 37 4.05 7.64 -8.56
C GLY A 37 3.17 7.77 -9.81
N THR A 38 2.69 6.66 -10.34
CA THR A 38 1.75 6.68 -11.48
C THR A 38 0.33 6.36 -11.02
N LYS A 39 -0.67 6.72 -11.84
CA LYS A 39 -2.09 6.48 -11.54
C LYS A 39 -2.42 5.00 -11.26
N SER A 40 -1.57 4.06 -11.71
CA SER A 40 -1.73 2.63 -11.44
C SER A 40 -1.67 2.27 -9.95
N HIS A 41 -1.11 3.14 -9.10
CA HIS A 41 -1.12 2.94 -7.65
C HIS A 41 -2.49 3.26 -7.04
N LYS A 42 -3.26 4.18 -7.64
CA LYS A 42 -4.61 4.54 -7.17
C LYS A 42 -5.67 3.49 -7.54
N ILE A 43 -5.51 2.85 -8.69
CA ILE A 43 -6.52 1.94 -9.25
C ILE A 43 -6.83 0.75 -8.32
N PRO A 44 -5.85 -0.01 -7.77
CA PRO A 44 -6.14 -1.12 -6.86
C PRO A 44 -6.92 -0.70 -5.60
N PHE A 45 -6.65 0.50 -5.08
CA PHE A 45 -7.38 1.03 -3.92
C PHE A 45 -8.84 1.30 -4.22
N TRP A 46 -9.17 1.87 -5.39
CA TRP A 46 -10.56 2.05 -5.78
C TRP A 46 -11.31 0.73 -5.89
N GLU A 47 -10.67 -0.30 -6.42
CA GLU A 47 -11.31 -1.60 -6.60
C GLU A 47 -11.50 -2.31 -5.26
N LEU A 48 -10.57 -2.11 -4.33
CA LEU A 48 -10.75 -2.51 -2.94
C LEU A 48 -11.91 -1.74 -2.29
N ALA A 49 -11.98 -0.41 -2.45
CA ALA A 49 -13.08 0.42 -1.94
C ALA A 49 -14.44 -0.02 -2.52
N ARG A 50 -14.53 -0.31 -3.82
CA ARG A 50 -15.73 -0.87 -4.47
C ARG A 50 -16.18 -2.20 -3.85
N GLY A 51 -15.25 -2.99 -3.33
CA GLY A 51 -15.57 -4.20 -2.57
C GLY A 51 -16.02 -3.91 -1.14
N LEU A 52 -15.39 -2.95 -0.46
CA LEU A 52 -15.62 -2.69 0.96
C LEU A 52 -16.88 -1.86 1.24
N ILE A 53 -17.18 -0.86 0.40
CA ILE A 53 -18.32 0.06 0.62
C ILE A 53 -19.66 -0.69 0.65
N PRO A 54 -19.98 -1.60 -0.29
CA PRO A 54 -21.22 -2.38 -0.23
C PRO A 54 -21.33 -3.30 0.99
N ARG A 55 -20.24 -3.51 1.73
CA ARG A 55 -20.21 -4.29 2.98
C ARG A 55 -20.39 -3.42 4.23
N GLY A 56 -20.66 -2.12 4.06
CA GLY A 56 -20.95 -1.18 5.14
C GLY A 56 -19.75 -0.34 5.60
N HIS A 57 -18.59 -0.45 4.96
CA HIS A 57 -17.41 0.34 5.33
C HIS A 57 -17.44 1.74 4.70
N ASN A 58 -17.02 2.75 5.47
CA ASN A 58 -16.76 4.09 4.95
C ASN A 58 -15.28 4.22 4.64
N ILE A 59 -14.94 4.78 3.48
CA ILE A 59 -13.57 4.89 3.01
C ILE A 59 -13.20 6.37 2.89
N THR A 60 -12.10 6.75 3.53
CA THR A 60 -11.40 8.01 3.24
C THR A 60 -10.09 7.68 2.54
N PHE A 61 -9.84 8.24 1.37
CA PHE A 61 -8.69 7.93 0.54
C PHE A 61 -7.82 9.16 0.28
N VAL A 62 -6.63 9.18 0.89
CA VAL A 62 -5.60 10.20 0.63
C VAL A 62 -4.76 9.78 -0.58
N SER A 63 -4.75 10.59 -1.64
CA SER A 63 -3.95 10.29 -2.83
C SER A 63 -3.44 11.52 -3.58
N ALA A 64 -2.40 11.33 -4.38
CA ALA A 64 -1.78 12.38 -5.22
C ALA A 64 -2.45 12.57 -6.59
N PHE A 65 -3.72 12.18 -6.76
CA PHE A 65 -4.42 12.31 -8.04
C PHE A 65 -5.81 12.89 -7.82
N PRO A 66 -6.29 13.75 -8.73
CA PRO A 66 -7.64 14.29 -8.62
C PRO A 66 -8.68 13.17 -8.59
N GLN A 67 -9.84 13.47 -8.02
CA GLN A 67 -10.98 12.58 -8.05
C GLN A 67 -11.40 12.31 -9.50
N ASP A 68 -11.59 11.03 -9.82
CA ASP A 68 -11.97 10.59 -11.17
C ASP A 68 -13.48 10.36 -11.32
N PHE A 69 -14.15 10.08 -10.21
CA PHE A 69 -15.59 9.85 -10.13
C PHE A 69 -16.06 10.06 -8.70
N ILE A 70 -17.36 10.32 -8.53
CA ILE A 70 -18.00 10.39 -7.22
C ILE A 70 -18.58 9.01 -6.89
N MET A 71 -18.38 8.56 -5.65
CA MET A 71 -18.92 7.30 -5.14
C MET A 71 -19.37 7.51 -3.69
N ASP A 72 -20.63 7.22 -3.41
CA ASP A 72 -21.15 7.29 -2.05
C ASP A 72 -20.38 6.33 -1.14
N GLY A 73 -19.94 6.82 0.04
CA GLY A 73 -19.08 6.08 0.96
C GLY A 73 -17.59 6.16 0.66
N LEU A 74 -17.16 6.88 -0.38
CA LEU A 74 -15.77 7.21 -0.67
C LEU A 74 -15.54 8.72 -0.59
N GLU A 75 -14.82 9.16 0.46
CA GLU A 75 -14.25 10.48 0.56
C GLU A 75 -12.83 10.45 -0.01
N GLU A 76 -12.48 11.37 -0.92
CA GLU A 76 -11.11 11.49 -1.44
C GLU A 76 -10.48 12.79 -0.95
N ILE A 77 -9.34 12.68 -0.29
CA ILE A 77 -8.50 13.82 0.12
C ILE A 77 -7.37 13.92 -0.89
N THR A 78 -7.32 15.02 -1.64
CA THR A 78 -6.39 15.18 -2.77
C THR A 78 -5.57 16.46 -2.66
N PRO A 79 -4.58 16.50 -1.75
CA PRO A 79 -3.79 17.69 -1.47
C PRO A 79 -3.19 18.27 -2.75
N THR A 80 -3.60 19.48 -3.10
CA THR A 80 -3.35 20.07 -4.42
C THR A 80 -1.85 20.19 -4.69
N GLY A 81 -1.05 20.55 -3.68
CA GLY A 81 0.41 20.62 -3.82
C GLY A 81 1.03 19.27 -4.19
N LEU A 82 0.55 18.18 -3.56
CA LEU A 82 1.01 16.84 -3.85
C LEU A 82 0.60 16.40 -5.27
N VAL A 83 -0.64 16.67 -5.67
CA VAL A 83 -1.14 16.35 -7.03
C VAL A 83 -0.27 16.99 -8.10
N PHE A 84 0.07 18.28 -7.95
CA PHE A 84 0.93 18.99 -8.90
C PHE A 84 2.36 18.43 -8.92
N TYR A 85 2.92 18.16 -7.74
CA TYR A 85 4.27 17.58 -7.64
C TYR A 85 4.36 16.25 -8.36
N VAL A 86 3.45 15.31 -8.05
CA VAL A 86 3.46 13.96 -8.65
C VAL A 86 3.25 14.03 -10.16
N LYS A 87 2.31 14.85 -10.65
CA LYS A 87 2.07 15.03 -12.08
C LYS A 87 3.32 15.50 -12.83
N ASN A 88 4.08 16.42 -12.25
CA ASN A 88 5.30 16.95 -12.88
C ASN A 88 6.50 16.02 -12.76
N PHE A 89 6.53 15.20 -11.70
CA PHE A 89 7.69 14.36 -11.40
C PHE A 89 7.66 13.01 -12.14
N THR A 90 6.49 12.46 -12.46
CA THR A 90 6.32 11.03 -12.78
C THR A 90 6.07 10.73 -14.26
N ASN A 91 6.46 11.63 -15.17
CA ASN A 91 6.37 11.41 -16.62
C ASN A 91 7.50 10.48 -17.13
N TRP A 92 7.60 9.28 -16.57
CA TRP A 92 8.68 8.33 -16.82
C TRP A 92 8.22 7.12 -17.64
N ASP A 93 9.06 6.69 -18.58
CA ASP A 93 8.91 5.41 -19.29
C ASP A 93 9.45 4.25 -18.43
N LEU A 94 8.72 3.89 -17.37
CA LEU A 94 9.15 2.85 -16.43
C LEU A 94 9.29 1.47 -17.10
N LEU A 95 8.32 1.10 -17.93
CA LEU A 95 8.29 -0.21 -18.57
C LEU A 95 9.28 -0.30 -19.73
N GLY A 96 9.29 0.69 -20.62
CA GLY A 96 10.19 0.67 -21.78
C GLY A 96 11.65 0.73 -21.36
N ALA A 97 12.01 1.56 -20.37
CA ALA A 97 13.37 1.60 -19.83
C ALA A 97 13.78 0.26 -19.24
N ARG A 98 12.91 -0.39 -18.45
CA ARG A 98 13.15 -1.75 -17.94
C ARG A 98 13.43 -2.74 -19.08
N MET A 99 12.59 -2.74 -20.12
CA MET A 99 12.76 -3.65 -21.26
C MET A 99 14.06 -3.42 -22.03
N ARG A 100 14.53 -2.16 -22.09
CA ARG A 100 15.82 -1.79 -22.68
C ARG A 100 17.03 -1.99 -21.74
N GLY A 101 16.80 -2.32 -20.46
CA GLY A 101 17.85 -2.43 -19.46
C GLY A 101 18.44 -1.08 -19.02
N GLU A 102 17.71 0.00 -19.28
CA GLU A 102 18.04 1.38 -18.92
C GLU A 102 17.52 1.70 -17.51
N GLU A 103 18.08 2.75 -16.90
CA GLU A 103 17.56 3.25 -15.63
C GLU A 103 16.24 4.00 -15.87
N PRO A 104 15.10 3.55 -15.30
CA PRO A 104 13.80 4.18 -15.57
C PRO A 104 13.66 5.57 -14.96
N VAL A 105 14.42 5.87 -13.91
CA VAL A 105 14.36 7.11 -13.15
C VAL A 105 15.76 7.49 -12.68
N HIS A 106 16.13 8.75 -12.83
CA HIS A 106 17.45 9.20 -12.38
C HIS A 106 17.65 8.93 -10.87
N PRO A 107 18.82 8.41 -10.41
CA PRO A 107 19.00 8.06 -8.99
C PRO A 107 18.78 9.21 -8.00
N LEU A 108 19.12 10.44 -8.39
CA LEU A 108 18.81 11.62 -7.56
C LEU A 108 17.30 11.89 -7.46
N ASP A 109 16.55 11.58 -8.52
CA ASP A 109 15.09 11.70 -8.52
C ASP A 109 14.45 10.64 -7.60
N MET A 110 14.97 9.40 -7.64
CA MET A 110 14.58 8.34 -6.71
C MET A 110 14.88 8.69 -5.25
N LEU A 111 15.97 9.42 -4.99
CA LEU A 111 16.31 9.88 -3.65
C LEU A 111 15.41 11.03 -3.18
N ARG A 112 15.12 12.01 -4.05
CA ARG A 112 14.39 13.23 -3.67
C ARG A 112 12.89 13.07 -3.59
N TYR A 113 12.31 12.32 -4.53
CA TYR A 113 10.87 12.15 -4.65
C TYR A 113 10.19 11.80 -3.32
N PRO A 114 10.64 10.78 -2.56
CA PRO A 114 9.87 10.30 -1.43
C PRO A 114 9.80 11.32 -0.29
N TYR A 115 10.91 12.01 0.02
CA TYR A 115 10.91 12.97 1.13
C TYR A 115 10.28 14.31 0.73
N GLU A 116 10.45 14.77 -0.52
CA GLU A 116 9.81 16.00 -1.00
C GLU A 116 8.30 15.82 -1.11
N ALA A 117 7.82 14.72 -1.70
CA ALA A 117 6.40 14.41 -1.75
C ALA A 117 5.79 14.33 -0.35
N CYS A 118 6.53 13.76 0.61
CA CYS A 118 6.09 13.69 2.00
C CYS A 118 6.00 15.06 2.67
N ASP A 119 7.01 15.91 2.47
CA ASP A 119 7.03 17.26 3.06
C ASP A 119 5.92 18.13 2.46
N ILE A 120 5.67 17.99 1.16
CA ILE A 120 4.58 18.67 0.46
C ILE A 120 3.23 18.20 0.99
N LEU A 121 3.00 16.89 1.11
CA LEU A 121 1.75 16.33 1.63
C LEU A 121 1.40 16.93 2.99
N PHE A 122 2.31 16.85 3.96
CA PHE A 122 2.02 17.31 5.33
C PHE A 122 2.12 18.83 5.51
N SER A 123 2.67 19.55 4.52
CA SER A 123 2.63 21.02 4.50
C SER A 123 1.33 21.59 3.95
N ASP A 124 0.57 20.80 3.18
CA ASP A 124 -0.67 21.20 2.52
C ASP A 124 -1.79 21.56 3.53
N GLY A 125 -2.60 22.55 3.18
CA GLY A 125 -3.68 23.06 4.03
C GLY A 125 -4.80 22.04 4.23
N GLU A 126 -5.25 21.40 3.15
CA GLU A 126 -6.30 20.36 3.19
C GLU A 126 -5.85 19.19 4.07
N MET A 127 -4.58 18.80 3.95
CA MET A 127 -4.03 17.71 4.76
C MET A 127 -3.95 18.09 6.25
N LYS A 128 -3.57 19.32 6.58
CA LYS A 128 -3.55 19.79 7.97
C LYS A 128 -4.95 19.86 8.57
N GLU A 129 -5.93 20.34 7.82
CA GLU A 129 -7.33 20.36 8.23
C GLU A 129 -7.84 18.93 8.45
N PHE A 130 -7.54 18.01 7.54
CA PHE A 130 -7.88 16.59 7.66
C PHE A 130 -7.26 15.94 8.93
N LEU A 131 -6.03 16.28 9.28
CA LEU A 131 -5.39 15.79 10.51
C LEU A 131 -6.05 16.35 11.79
N GLN A 132 -6.68 17.52 11.69
CA GLN A 132 -7.31 18.24 12.81
C GLN A 132 -8.83 18.03 12.90
N SER A 133 -9.47 17.44 11.90
CA SER A 133 -10.93 17.34 11.79
C SER A 133 -11.57 16.36 12.78
N GLY A 134 -10.78 15.61 13.55
CA GLY A 134 -11.28 14.63 14.51
C GLY A 134 -11.76 13.32 13.90
N HIS A 135 -11.36 13.02 12.65
CA HIS A 135 -11.62 11.72 12.04
C HIS A 135 -11.10 10.58 12.93
N ALA A 136 -11.92 9.54 13.06
CA ALA A 136 -11.56 8.30 13.73
C ALA A 136 -11.64 7.15 12.72
N PHE A 137 -10.58 6.35 12.66
CA PHE A 137 -10.46 5.22 11.75
C PHE A 137 -10.25 3.93 12.55
N ASP A 138 -10.74 2.82 12.03
CA ASP A 138 -10.58 1.49 12.63
C ASP A 138 -9.39 0.74 12.02
N LEU A 139 -9.05 1.06 10.77
CA LEU A 139 -7.98 0.42 10.00
C LEU A 139 -7.41 1.40 8.98
N ALA A 140 -6.09 1.33 8.77
CA ALA A 140 -5.46 1.92 7.60
C ALA A 140 -4.99 0.88 6.59
N ILE A 141 -5.10 1.22 5.31
CA ILE A 141 -4.56 0.45 4.19
C ILE A 141 -3.61 1.37 3.45
N LEU A 142 -2.32 1.05 3.50
CA LEU A 142 -1.27 1.88 2.90
C LEU A 142 -0.73 1.24 1.63
N ASP A 143 -0.29 2.06 0.69
CA ASP A 143 0.41 1.56 -0.48
C ASP A 143 1.77 1.05 -0.02
N GLY A 144 1.99 -0.24 -0.18
CA GLY A 144 3.22 -0.85 0.29
C GLY A 144 4.42 -0.62 -0.64
N ALA A 145 4.26 0.11 -1.74
CA ALA A 145 5.38 0.64 -2.51
C ALA A 145 5.84 1.98 -1.91
N PHE A 146 6.96 1.98 -1.18
CA PHE A 146 7.48 3.14 -0.43
C PHE A 146 6.48 3.72 0.60
N PRO A 147 6.02 2.92 1.57
CA PRO A 147 4.97 3.30 2.52
C PRO A 147 5.41 4.31 3.59
N GLU A 148 6.70 4.60 3.71
CA GLU A 148 7.31 5.17 4.91
C GLU A 148 6.75 6.54 5.29
N CYS A 149 6.37 7.37 4.31
CA CYS A 149 5.73 8.65 4.59
C CYS A 149 4.34 8.48 5.22
N ALA A 150 3.55 7.54 4.70
CA ALA A 150 2.19 7.28 5.17
C ALA A 150 2.16 6.68 6.59
N LEU A 151 3.28 6.11 7.08
CA LEU A 151 3.41 5.69 8.48
C LEU A 151 3.31 6.86 9.46
N GLY A 152 3.56 8.11 9.02
CA GLY A 152 3.25 9.30 9.82
C GLY A 152 1.77 9.38 10.21
N LEU A 153 0.86 9.00 9.29
CA LEU A 153 -0.57 8.95 9.57
C LEU A 153 -0.92 7.85 10.57
N ILE A 154 -0.23 6.72 10.52
CA ILE A 154 -0.40 5.64 11.49
C ILE A 154 0.00 6.10 12.89
N TYR A 155 1.10 6.85 12.99
CA TYR A 155 1.53 7.42 14.26
C TYR A 155 0.52 8.46 14.80
N HIS A 156 -0.05 9.30 13.92
CA HIS A 156 -1.05 10.31 14.28
C HIS A 156 -2.35 9.69 14.77
N PHE A 157 -2.96 8.81 13.96
CA PHE A 157 -4.26 8.22 14.26
C PHE A 157 -4.19 7.05 15.25
N LYS A 158 -3.00 6.43 15.43
CA LYS A 158 -2.76 5.30 16.35
C LYS A 158 -3.66 4.09 16.07
N ILE A 159 -3.76 3.74 14.79
CA ILE A 159 -4.63 2.67 14.28
C ILE A 159 -3.80 1.49 13.76
N PRO A 160 -4.35 0.26 13.75
CA PRO A 160 -3.72 -0.84 13.04
C PRO A 160 -3.68 -0.56 11.54
N PHE A 161 -2.71 -1.14 10.84
CA PHE A 161 -2.60 -0.97 9.41
C PHE A 161 -2.16 -2.24 8.68
N MET A 162 -2.51 -2.27 7.40
CA MET A 162 -2.09 -3.29 6.45
C MET A 162 -1.55 -2.62 5.18
N TYR A 163 -0.82 -3.38 4.37
CA TYR A 163 -0.39 -2.92 3.04
C TYR A 163 -1.28 -3.50 1.94
N ILE A 164 -1.46 -2.72 0.88
CA ILE A 164 -1.69 -3.25 -0.46
C ILE A 164 -0.47 -2.92 -1.32
N ASN A 165 0.29 -3.95 -1.69
CA ASN A 165 1.39 -3.80 -2.61
C ASN A 165 0.83 -3.73 -4.02
N THR A 166 0.79 -2.53 -4.57
CA THR A 166 0.31 -2.23 -5.92
C THR A 166 1.29 -2.68 -7.01
N VAL A 167 2.58 -2.80 -6.66
CA VAL A 167 3.67 -3.26 -7.53
C VAL A 167 3.97 -4.74 -7.27
N GLY A 168 3.63 -5.60 -8.22
CA GLY A 168 3.75 -7.07 -8.10
C GLY A 168 5.17 -7.58 -7.78
N PHE A 169 6.21 -6.83 -8.16
CA PHE A 169 7.60 -7.26 -7.99
C PHE A 169 8.37 -6.54 -6.88
N TYR A 170 7.76 -5.58 -6.20
CA TYR A 170 8.41 -4.85 -5.12
C TYR A 170 8.51 -5.71 -3.85
N THR A 171 9.71 -5.80 -3.27
CA THR A 171 10.00 -6.66 -2.11
C THR A 171 10.24 -5.91 -0.81
N GLY A 172 10.29 -4.57 -0.83
CA GLY A 172 10.67 -3.76 0.33
C GLY A 172 9.74 -3.96 1.54
N SER A 173 8.45 -3.66 1.37
CA SER A 173 7.43 -3.83 2.42
C SER A 173 7.30 -5.28 2.91
N LEU A 174 7.38 -6.24 1.98
CA LEU A 174 7.39 -7.67 2.28
C LEU A 174 8.57 -8.05 3.19
N SER A 175 9.79 -7.65 2.80
CA SER A 175 11.02 -7.96 3.56
C SER A 175 10.99 -7.32 4.94
N THR A 176 10.50 -6.09 5.06
CA THR A 176 10.35 -5.40 6.35
C THR A 176 9.33 -6.09 7.26
N ALA A 177 8.30 -6.70 6.67
CA ALA A 177 7.32 -7.55 7.36
C ALA A 177 7.84 -8.99 7.66
N GLY A 178 9.12 -9.26 7.40
CA GLY A 178 9.75 -10.55 7.68
C GLY A 178 9.64 -11.60 6.56
N ASN A 179 9.04 -11.28 5.41
CA ASN A 179 8.97 -12.23 4.30
C ASN A 179 10.34 -12.45 3.66
N PRO A 180 10.67 -13.68 3.22
CA PRO A 180 11.94 -13.92 2.54
C PRO A 180 11.95 -13.25 1.16
N ALA A 181 13.03 -12.52 0.85
CA ALA A 181 13.25 -11.88 -0.45
C ALA A 181 14.58 -12.35 -1.06
N PRO A 182 14.69 -13.61 -1.52
CA PRO A 182 15.96 -14.16 -2.03
C PRO A 182 16.34 -13.51 -3.37
N TYR A 183 17.41 -12.71 -3.37
CA TYR A 183 17.89 -12.01 -4.56
C TYR A 183 18.38 -12.93 -5.68
N SER A 184 18.75 -14.17 -5.38
CA SER A 184 19.21 -15.13 -6.39
C SER A 184 18.11 -15.67 -7.31
N VAL A 185 16.83 -15.52 -6.91
CA VAL A 185 15.67 -16.03 -7.68
C VAL A 185 14.57 -14.98 -7.85
N THR A 186 14.72 -13.81 -7.22
CA THR A 186 13.75 -12.71 -7.31
C THR A 186 14.31 -11.60 -8.21
N PRO A 187 13.82 -11.43 -9.44
CA PRO A 187 14.29 -10.37 -10.34
C PRO A 187 14.08 -8.99 -9.74
N PHE A 188 15.10 -8.15 -9.81
CA PHE A 188 15.03 -6.74 -9.42
C PHE A 188 14.07 -6.00 -10.37
N LEU A 189 13.12 -5.28 -9.77
CA LEU A 189 11.93 -4.77 -10.47
C LEU A 189 12.25 -3.84 -11.66
N ALA A 190 13.36 -3.11 -11.62
CA ALA A 190 13.75 -2.15 -12.63
C ALA A 190 14.63 -2.74 -13.75
N ARG A 191 14.88 -4.06 -13.74
CA ARG A 191 15.77 -4.73 -14.71
C ARG A 191 14.99 -5.79 -15.50
N PRO A 192 15.46 -6.15 -16.71
CA PRO A 192 14.81 -7.14 -17.57
C PRO A 192 15.10 -8.60 -17.14
N PHE A 193 15.56 -8.83 -15.91
CA PHE A 193 15.80 -10.18 -15.41
C PHE A 193 14.49 -10.97 -15.25
N THR A 194 14.60 -12.29 -15.37
CA THR A 194 13.52 -13.26 -15.15
C THR A 194 13.91 -14.24 -14.04
N ASP A 195 13.03 -15.16 -13.66
CA ASP A 195 13.39 -16.27 -12.74
C ASP A 195 14.42 -17.25 -13.34
N ASN A 196 14.64 -17.20 -14.66
CA ASN A 196 15.69 -17.93 -15.33
C ASN A 196 16.96 -17.05 -15.48
N MET A 197 17.76 -16.99 -14.42
CA MET A 197 19.07 -16.32 -14.38
C MET A 197 20.22 -17.31 -14.22
N ASN A 198 21.28 -17.13 -15.01
CA ASN A 198 22.57 -17.78 -14.80
C ASN A 198 23.33 -17.20 -13.59
N LEU A 199 24.46 -17.78 -13.20
CA LEU A 199 25.21 -17.36 -12.01
C LEU A 199 25.61 -15.88 -12.05
N ILE A 200 26.08 -15.38 -13.19
CA ILE A 200 26.53 -13.98 -13.35
C ILE A 200 25.32 -13.04 -13.24
N GLU A 201 24.21 -13.38 -13.88
CA GLU A 201 22.97 -12.60 -13.79
C GLU A 201 22.43 -12.56 -12.36
N ARG A 202 22.50 -13.67 -11.61
CA ARG A 202 22.12 -13.70 -10.20
C ARG A 202 23.00 -12.79 -9.33
N VAL A 203 24.30 -12.75 -9.60
CA VAL A 203 25.23 -11.84 -8.90
C VAL A 203 24.87 -10.39 -9.23
N MET A 204 24.69 -10.05 -10.51
CA MET A 204 24.30 -8.70 -10.92
C MET A 204 22.95 -8.28 -10.34
N ASN A 205 21.96 -9.17 -10.38
CA ASN A 205 20.65 -8.96 -9.76
C ASN A 205 20.76 -8.68 -8.26
N SER A 206 21.62 -9.43 -7.56
CA SER A 206 21.89 -9.22 -6.13
C SER A 206 22.55 -7.86 -5.87
N VAL A 207 23.50 -7.44 -6.71
CA VAL A 207 24.11 -6.10 -6.64
C VAL A 207 23.05 -5.01 -6.78
N TRP A 208 22.14 -5.13 -7.75
CA TRP A 208 21.05 -4.16 -7.92
C TRP A 208 20.13 -4.06 -6.70
N HIS A 209 19.72 -5.20 -6.13
CA HIS A 209 18.92 -5.21 -4.90
C HIS A 209 19.65 -4.57 -3.73
N VAL A 210 20.94 -4.89 -3.52
CA VAL A 210 21.75 -4.30 -2.45
C VAL A 210 21.91 -2.80 -2.65
N SER A 211 22.23 -2.34 -3.87
CA SER A 211 22.36 -0.92 -4.19
C SER A 211 21.06 -0.16 -3.96
N ALA A 212 19.92 -0.71 -4.40
CA ALA A 212 18.61 -0.12 -4.16
C ALA A 212 18.27 -0.05 -2.67
N ASN A 213 18.58 -1.10 -1.90
CA ASN A 213 18.36 -1.11 -0.45
C ASN A 213 19.25 -0.08 0.27
N LEU A 214 20.52 0.07 -0.13
CA LEU A 214 21.40 1.10 0.44
C LEU A 214 20.88 2.51 0.13
N MET A 215 20.46 2.76 -1.10
CA MET A 215 19.84 4.03 -1.49
C MET A 215 18.58 4.30 -0.68
N HIS A 216 17.73 3.29 -0.49
CA HIS A 216 16.52 3.37 0.33
C HIS A 216 16.84 3.67 1.80
N ILE A 217 17.83 3.01 2.38
CA ILE A 217 18.29 3.27 3.75
C ILE A 217 18.74 4.72 3.92
N VAL A 218 19.51 5.26 2.97
CA VAL A 218 19.95 6.67 2.99
C VAL A 218 18.73 7.59 2.89
N MET A 219 17.85 7.37 1.91
CA MET A 219 16.62 8.14 1.71
C MET A 219 15.79 8.22 2.99
N VAL A 220 15.48 7.07 3.59
CA VAL A 220 14.62 6.99 4.78
C VAL A 220 15.29 7.59 6.00
N ARG A 221 16.53 7.19 6.30
CA ARG A 221 17.21 7.58 7.55
C ARG A 221 17.61 9.05 7.55
N VAL A 222 18.12 9.56 6.44
CA VAL A 222 18.72 10.90 6.37
C VAL A 222 17.66 11.95 6.07
N PHE A 223 16.74 11.68 5.14
CA PHE A 223 15.83 12.70 4.64
C PHE A 223 14.41 12.51 5.17
N LEU A 224 13.78 11.38 4.87
CA LEU A 224 12.36 11.19 5.15
C LEU A 224 12.02 11.20 6.64
N HIS A 225 12.84 10.57 7.48
CA HIS A 225 12.63 10.59 8.93
C HIS A 225 12.73 12.00 9.52
N GLY A 226 13.58 12.86 8.95
CA GLY A 226 13.65 14.28 9.32
C GLY A 226 12.35 15.03 8.97
N VAL A 227 11.78 14.75 7.80
CA VAL A 227 10.47 15.29 7.38
C VAL A 227 9.36 14.84 8.33
N LEU A 228 9.32 13.56 8.70
CA LEU A 228 8.33 13.05 9.65
C LEU A 228 8.46 13.71 11.03
N LYS A 229 9.69 13.89 11.53
CA LYS A 229 9.93 14.61 12.79
C LYS A 229 9.48 16.07 12.73
N LYS A 230 9.69 16.74 11.60
CA LYS A 230 9.23 18.12 11.37
C LYS A 230 7.72 18.26 11.52
N HIS A 231 6.94 17.28 11.04
CA HIS A 231 5.47 17.36 11.01
C HIS A 231 4.77 16.71 12.20
N PHE A 232 5.32 15.62 12.76
CA PHE A 232 4.71 14.85 13.85
C PHE A 232 5.43 14.96 15.20
N GLY A 233 6.52 15.74 15.26
CA GLY A 233 7.34 15.92 16.45
C GLY A 233 8.48 14.91 16.57
N ASN A 234 9.43 15.21 17.45
CA ASN A 234 10.66 14.42 17.60
C ASN A 234 10.48 13.02 18.17
N ASP A 235 9.31 12.75 18.77
CA ASP A 235 8.98 11.48 19.41
C ASP A 235 8.44 10.42 18.43
N ILE A 236 8.23 10.77 17.15
CA ILE A 236 7.85 9.79 16.14
C ILE A 236 8.96 8.74 15.98
N PRO A 237 8.65 7.43 16.08
CA PRO A 237 9.64 6.38 15.86
C PRO A 237 10.17 6.39 14.43
N HIS A 238 11.34 5.77 14.25
CA HIS A 238 11.89 5.57 12.92
C HIS A 238 10.92 4.78 12.03
N PRO A 239 10.74 5.13 10.73
CA PRO A 239 9.80 4.45 9.84
C PRO A 239 9.92 2.92 9.82
N TYR A 240 11.16 2.39 9.81
CA TYR A 240 11.41 0.95 9.91
C TYR A 240 10.87 0.28 11.19
N GLU A 241 10.73 1.01 12.30
CA GLU A 241 10.10 0.46 13.51
C GLU A 241 8.59 0.48 13.38
N LEU A 242 8.01 1.55 12.83
CA LEU A 242 6.56 1.65 12.57
C LEU A 242 6.10 0.55 11.59
N SER A 243 6.86 0.31 10.52
CA SER A 243 6.51 -0.67 9.48
C SER A 243 6.47 -2.12 9.98
N LYS A 244 7.18 -2.45 11.07
CA LYS A 244 7.16 -3.81 11.64
C LYS A 244 5.80 -4.19 12.23
N ASN A 245 4.97 -3.20 12.57
CA ASN A 245 3.63 -3.41 13.11
C ASN A 245 2.56 -3.71 12.04
N VAL A 246 2.95 -3.91 10.78
CA VAL A 246 2.02 -4.29 9.71
C VAL A 246 1.32 -5.61 10.06
N SER A 247 -0.01 -5.60 10.00
CA SER A 247 -0.83 -6.77 10.37
C SER A 247 -1.02 -7.74 9.20
N PHE A 248 -1.11 -7.23 7.98
CA PHE A 248 -1.37 -8.02 6.78
C PHE A 248 -0.89 -7.33 5.50
N ILE A 249 -0.68 -8.08 4.43
CA ILE A 249 -0.27 -7.56 3.12
C ILE A 249 -1.13 -8.19 2.02
N LEU A 250 -1.80 -7.36 1.23
CA LEU A 250 -2.40 -7.73 -0.04
C LEU A 250 -1.38 -7.51 -1.15
N GLN A 251 -0.95 -8.57 -1.81
CA GLN A 251 0.01 -8.48 -2.89
C GLN A 251 -0.71 -8.52 -4.24
N ASN A 252 -0.60 -7.45 -5.04
CA ASN A 252 -1.11 -7.42 -6.43
C ASN A 252 -0.20 -8.25 -7.35
N ALA A 253 -0.14 -9.56 -7.11
CA ALA A 253 0.56 -10.60 -7.85
C ALA A 253 -0.20 -11.92 -7.66
N HIS A 254 0.15 -12.94 -8.45
CA HIS A 254 -0.39 -14.28 -8.32
C HIS A 254 0.61 -15.28 -8.90
N ALA A 255 0.81 -16.41 -8.24
CA ALA A 255 1.76 -17.45 -8.63
C ALA A 255 1.62 -17.96 -10.08
N THR A 256 0.47 -17.79 -10.72
CA THR A 256 0.25 -18.19 -12.13
C THR A 256 0.71 -17.18 -13.17
N ILE A 257 0.97 -15.92 -12.77
CA ILE A 257 1.33 -14.81 -13.68
C ILE A 257 2.73 -14.28 -13.34
N THR A 258 3.16 -14.41 -12.10
CA THR A 258 4.45 -13.92 -11.62
C THR A 258 5.42 -15.04 -11.26
N TYR A 259 6.68 -14.68 -11.04
CA TYR A 259 7.72 -15.60 -10.60
C TYR A 259 7.44 -16.18 -9.21
N ALA A 260 7.84 -17.45 -8.99
CA ALA A 260 7.69 -18.13 -7.72
C ALA A 260 8.46 -17.41 -6.59
N ARG A 261 7.78 -17.13 -5.48
CA ARG A 261 8.34 -16.46 -4.30
C ARG A 261 7.74 -17.05 -3.02
N PRO A 262 8.51 -17.14 -1.93
CA PRO A 262 7.98 -17.54 -0.65
C PRO A 262 7.20 -16.39 0.00
N TYR A 263 6.01 -16.69 0.50
CA TYR A 263 5.23 -15.78 1.34
C TYR A 263 4.97 -16.40 2.70
N LEU A 264 5.02 -15.56 3.73
CA LEU A 264 4.54 -15.89 5.07
C LEU A 264 3.00 -15.79 5.11
N PRO A 265 2.34 -16.39 6.11
CA PRO A 265 0.87 -16.42 6.20
C PRO A 265 0.18 -15.05 6.29
N ASN A 266 0.93 -13.97 6.55
CA ASN A 266 0.42 -12.60 6.59
C ASN A 266 0.31 -11.94 5.21
N VAL A 267 0.48 -12.69 4.12
CA VAL A 267 0.39 -12.19 2.75
C VAL A 267 -0.71 -12.95 2.00
N ALA A 268 -1.61 -12.22 1.35
CA ALA A 268 -2.56 -12.79 0.38
C ALA A 268 -2.35 -12.18 -1.00
N GLU A 269 -2.35 -13.04 -2.02
CA GLU A 269 -2.28 -12.65 -3.42
C GLU A 269 -3.65 -12.19 -3.94
N VAL A 270 -3.69 -11.00 -4.53
CA VAL A 270 -4.89 -10.34 -5.09
C VAL A 270 -4.63 -9.79 -6.49
N ALA A 271 -3.87 -10.53 -7.32
CA ALA A 271 -3.64 -10.13 -8.71
C ALA A 271 -4.94 -9.75 -9.41
N CYS A 272 -4.81 -8.81 -10.35
CA CYS A 272 -5.92 -8.46 -11.22
C CYS A 272 -7.15 -7.92 -10.47
N ILE A 273 -7.01 -7.37 -9.25
CA ILE A 273 -8.14 -6.76 -8.51
C ILE A 273 -8.87 -5.68 -9.34
N HIS A 274 -8.17 -5.10 -10.32
CA HIS A 274 -8.69 -4.10 -11.25
C HIS A 274 -9.14 -4.64 -12.61
N CYS A 275 -8.97 -5.93 -12.86
CA CYS A 275 -9.34 -6.55 -14.12
C CYS A 275 -10.86 -6.61 -14.27
N LYS A 276 -11.32 -6.34 -15.49
CA LYS A 276 -12.73 -6.35 -15.85
C LYS A 276 -12.97 -7.45 -16.88
N ALA A 277 -14.23 -7.88 -16.99
CA ALA A 277 -14.62 -8.82 -18.04
C ALA A 277 -14.21 -8.25 -19.42
N PRO A 278 -13.67 -9.09 -20.33
CA PRO A 278 -13.25 -8.64 -21.64
C PRO A 278 -14.46 -8.09 -22.42
N LYS A 279 -14.25 -7.00 -23.15
CA LYS A 279 -15.26 -6.49 -24.10
C LYS A 279 -15.28 -7.39 -25.35
N PRO A 280 -16.43 -7.53 -26.02
CA PRO A 280 -16.48 -8.17 -27.34
C PRO A 280 -15.48 -7.52 -28.30
N LEU A 281 -14.84 -8.33 -29.16
CA LEU A 281 -13.95 -7.82 -30.18
C LEU A 281 -14.73 -6.90 -31.15
N PRO A 282 -14.12 -5.81 -31.65
CA PRO A 282 -14.71 -5.05 -32.74
C PRO A 282 -14.99 -5.97 -33.94
N PRO A 283 -16.07 -5.75 -34.70
CA PRO A 283 -16.28 -6.46 -35.95
C PRO A 283 -15.10 -6.20 -36.89
N VAL A 284 -14.63 -7.26 -37.56
CA VAL A 284 -13.58 -7.22 -38.59
C VAL A 284 -14.09 -6.53 -39.85
#